data_AF-B2UBX3-F1
#
_entry.id   AF-B2UBX3-F1
#
_cell.length_a   1.000
_cell.length_b   1.000
_cell.length_c   1.000
_cell.angle_alpha   90.00
_cell.angle_beta   90.00
_cell.angle_gamma   90.00
#
_symmetry.space_group_name_H-M   'P 1'
#
loop_
_entity.id
_entity.type
_entity.pdbx_description
1 polymer ?
#
loop_
_entity_poly.entity_id
_entity_poly.type
_entity_poly.pdbx_seq_one_letter_code
_entity_poly.pdbx_strand_id
1 'polypeptide(L)'
;MQKNRVVVDIHAITVREGTSKKNGQPYHMEECACMTTTEYVNPEGVVVTETMPGMVMLPKHLNGKVRPGKFEATVGLGQFEGKLTLRIVDLSPVAVQQSGTVTSGSAIGATATKPEKVAA
;
A
#
# COMPACT_ATOMS: atom_id res chain seq x y z
N MET A 1 -22.72 -5.00 11.85
CA MET A 1 -21.71 -3.98 12.21
C MET A 1 -21.01 -3.57 10.94
N GLN A 2 -21.11 -2.28 10.57
CA GLN A 2 -20.35 -1.72 9.46
C GLN A 2 -18.87 -1.75 9.88
N LYS A 3 -18.02 -2.43 9.10
CA LYS A 3 -16.59 -2.50 9.41
C LYS A 3 -15.98 -1.13 9.13
N ASN A 4 -15.19 -0.62 10.08
CA ASN A 4 -14.38 0.57 9.85
C ASN A 4 -13.44 0.29 8.68
N ARG A 5 -13.33 1.23 7.75
CA ARG A 5 -12.44 1.12 6.61
C ARG A 5 -11.10 1.75 6.98
N VAL A 6 -10.04 0.98 6.89
CA VAL A 6 -8.68 1.43 7.22
C VAL A 6 -7.87 1.41 5.94
N VAL A 7 -7.41 2.58 5.50
CA VAL A 7 -6.53 2.75 4.35
C VAL A 7 -5.14 3.10 4.86
N VAL A 8 -4.13 2.42 4.35
CA VAL A 8 -2.72 2.63 4.70
C VAL A 8 -1.99 3.09 3.45
N ASP A 9 -1.44 4.29 3.50
CA ASP A 9 -0.57 4.84 2.46
C ASP A 9 0.89 4.66 2.86
N ILE A 10 1.55 3.68 2.27
CA ILE A 10 2.92 3.30 2.59
C ILE A 10 3.87 4.18 1.78
N HIS A 11 4.68 4.98 2.47
CA HIS A 11 5.67 5.86 1.83
C HIS A 11 7.04 5.21 1.70
N ALA A 12 7.48 4.50 2.74
CA ALA A 12 8.77 3.84 2.77
C ALA A 12 8.68 2.54 3.56
N ILE A 13 9.50 1.56 3.17
CA ILE A 13 9.64 0.28 3.84
C ILE A 13 11.11 0.14 4.25
N THR A 14 11.35 -0.03 5.54
CA THR A 14 12.67 -0.33 6.09
C THR A 14 12.72 -1.79 6.51
N VAL A 15 13.82 -2.45 6.17
CA VAL A 15 14.01 -3.87 6.47
C VAL A 15 15.00 -4.00 7.64
N ARG A 16 14.60 -4.75 8.66
CA ARG A 16 15.44 -5.12 9.80
C ARG A 16 15.63 -6.63 9.83
N GLU A 17 16.86 -7.04 9.55
CA GLU A 17 17.30 -8.42 9.58
C GLU A 17 18.31 -8.64 10.70
N GLY A 18 18.31 -9.84 11.27
CA GLY A 18 19.32 -10.24 12.23
C GLY A 18 19.01 -11.56 12.89
N THR A 19 19.76 -11.89 13.94
CA THR A 19 19.57 -13.10 14.72
C THR A 19 19.05 -12.74 16.10
N SER A 20 17.95 -13.37 16.52
CA SER A 20 17.34 -13.11 17.83
C SER A 20 18.26 -13.59 18.95
N LYS A 21 18.54 -12.70 19.91
CA LYS A 21 19.34 -13.01 21.10
C LYS A 21 18.66 -14.04 22.02
N LYS A 22 17.33 -14.19 21.94
CA LYS A 22 16.55 -15.04 22.86
C LYS A 22 16.53 -16.51 22.44
N ASN A 23 16.51 -16.78 21.14
CA ASN A 23 16.31 -18.14 20.61
C ASN A 23 17.23 -18.47 19.43
N GLY A 24 18.15 -17.58 19.05
CA GLY A 24 19.11 -17.81 17.96
C GLY A 24 18.48 -17.86 16.56
N GLN A 25 17.17 -17.61 16.43
CA GLN A 25 16.48 -17.71 15.15
C GLN A 25 16.71 -16.44 14.32
N PRO A 26 16.92 -16.56 13.00
CA PRO A 26 16.95 -15.40 12.12
C PRO A 26 15.57 -14.72 12.12
N TYR A 27 15.56 -13.39 12.13
CA TYR A 27 14.37 -12.59 11.98
C TYR A 27 14.48 -11.67 10.77
N HIS A 28 13.35 -11.46 10.12
CA HIS A 28 13.14 -10.50 9.04
C HIS A 28 11.90 -9.70 9.37
N MET A 29 12.07 -8.40 9.61
CA MET A 29 11.00 -7.48 9.96
C MET A 29 10.98 -6.34 8.97
N GLU A 30 9.84 -6.17 8.30
CA GLU A 30 9.60 -5.02 7.42
C GLU A 30 8.72 -4.02 8.15
N GLU A 31 9.26 -2.83 8.35
CA GLU A 31 8.62 -1.72 9.03
C GLU A 31 8.25 -0.65 7.99
N CYS A 32 6.98 -0.28 7.94
CA CYS A 32 6.46 0.67 6.97
C CYS A 32 6.25 2.02 7.65
N ALA A 33 6.84 3.08 7.10
CA ALA A 33 6.45 4.45 7.40
C ALA A 33 5.24 4.79 6.54
N CYS A 34 4.10 5.05 7.19
CA CYS A 34 2.83 5.19 6.49
C CYS A 34 1.90 6.23 7.12
N MET A 35 0.95 6.70 6.31
CA MET A 35 -0.23 7.43 6.77
C MET A 35 -1.40 6.46 6.87
N THR A 36 -2.01 6.34 8.04
CA THR A 36 -3.21 5.51 8.23
C THR A 36 -4.43 6.40 8.26
N THR A 37 -5.36 6.18 7.34
CA THR A 37 -6.66 6.85 7.30
C THR A 37 -7.73 5.86 7.73
N THR A 38 -8.46 6.18 8.80
CA THR A 38 -9.59 5.38 9.28
C THR A 38 -10.89 6.12 9.01
N GLU A 39 -11.79 5.45 8.31
CA GLU A 39 -13.16 5.90 8.07
C GLU A 39 -14.10 5.05 8.94
N TYR A 40 -14.87 5.70 9.81
CA TYR A 40 -15.87 5.06 10.65
C TYR A 40 -17.12 5.92 10.78
N VAL A 41 -18.24 5.28 11.11
CA VAL A 41 -19.51 5.97 11.38
C VAL A 41 -19.60 6.20 12.88
N ASN A 42 -19.73 7.45 13.30
CA ASN A 42 -19.90 7.80 14.70
C ASN A 42 -21.32 7.46 15.19
N PRO A 43 -21.59 7.51 16.51
CA PRO A 43 -22.92 7.23 17.05
C PRO A 43 -24.05 8.13 16.52
N GLU A 44 -23.72 9.34 16.04
CA GLU A 44 -24.67 10.27 15.42
C GLU A 44 -24.96 9.96 13.92
N GLY A 45 -24.33 8.93 13.36
CA GLY A 45 -24.52 8.51 11.97
C GLY A 45 -23.66 9.28 10.95
N VAL A 46 -22.72 10.10 11.41
CA VAL A 46 -21.80 10.88 10.57
C VAL A 46 -20.57 10.04 10.24
N VAL A 47 -20.15 10.05 8.97
CA VAL A 47 -18.88 9.46 8.53
C VAL A 47 -17.74 10.37 8.97
N VAL A 48 -16.87 9.86 9.83
CA VAL A 48 -15.67 10.54 10.31
C VAL A 48 -14.46 9.90 9.66
N THR A 49 -13.55 10.74 9.18
CA THR A 49 -12.28 10.34 8.58
C THR A 49 -11.14 10.90 9.42
N GLU A 50 -10.34 10.02 10.02
CA GLU A 50 -9.16 10.40 10.80
C GLU A 50 -7.91 9.90 10.10
N THR A 51 -6.89 10.76 9.97
CA THR A 51 -5.60 10.37 9.38
C THR A 51 -4.48 10.60 10.37
N MET A 52 -3.69 9.56 10.62
CA MET A 52 -2.57 9.59 11.56
C MET A 52 -1.30 9.05 10.90
N PRO A 53 -0.16 9.77 11.02
CA PRO A 53 1.15 9.22 10.66
C PRO A 53 1.55 8.13 11.66
N GLY A 54 2.23 7.09 11.17
CA GLY A 54 2.72 6.03 12.05
C GLY A 54 3.69 5.07 11.36
N MET A 55 4.20 4.15 12.18
CA MET A 55 4.98 3.02 11.72
C MET A 55 4.14 1.76 11.88
N VAL A 56 4.14 0.88 10.88
CA VAL A 56 3.44 -0.40 10.94
C VAL A 56 4.35 -1.54 10.53
N MET A 57 4.34 -2.62 11.31
CA MET A 57 5.00 -3.87 10.93
C MET A 57 4.16 -4.65 9.93
N LEU A 58 4.79 -5.08 8.83
CA LEU A 58 4.15 -5.97 7.88
C LEU A 58 4.01 -7.40 8.45
N PRO A 59 2.89 -8.06 8.16
CA PRO A 59 2.76 -9.50 8.36
C PRO A 59 3.81 -10.29 7.58
N LYS A 60 4.37 -11.34 8.18
CA LYS A 60 5.42 -12.17 7.57
C LYS A 60 5.10 -12.69 6.16
N HIS A 61 3.83 -12.95 5.86
CA HIS A 61 3.42 -13.46 4.54
C HIS A 61 3.40 -12.37 3.44
N LEU A 62 3.45 -11.10 3.83
CA LEU A 62 3.53 -9.93 2.96
C LEU A 62 4.96 -9.39 2.77
N ASN A 63 5.92 -9.87 3.57
CA ASN A 63 7.33 -9.47 3.45
C ASN A 63 7.84 -9.67 2.01
N GLY A 64 8.49 -8.65 1.46
CA GLY A 64 9.05 -8.64 0.11
C GLY A 64 8.03 -8.51 -1.03
N LYS A 65 6.73 -8.48 -0.73
CA LYS A 65 5.65 -8.39 -1.73
C LYS A 65 5.01 -7.00 -1.81
N VAL A 66 5.09 -6.24 -0.72
CA VAL A 66 4.49 -4.91 -0.61
C VAL A 66 5.46 -3.87 -1.16
N ARG A 67 4.96 -2.96 -1.97
CA ARG A 67 5.69 -1.77 -2.42
C ARG A 67 4.98 -0.52 -1.88
N PRO A 68 5.68 0.63 -1.77
CA PRO A 68 5.04 1.89 -1.44
C PRO A 68 3.80 2.15 -2.31
N GLY A 69 2.72 2.62 -1.69
CA GLY A 69 1.42 2.78 -2.31
C GLY A 69 0.27 2.73 -1.31
N LYS A 70 -0.96 2.88 -1.83
CA LYS A 70 -2.20 2.87 -1.03
C LYS A 70 -2.80 1.46 -0.97
N PHE A 71 -3.11 1.01 0.23
CA PHE A 71 -3.68 -0.30 0.51
C PHE A 71 -4.87 -0.17 1.45
N GLU A 72 -5.90 -0.99 1.25
CA GLU A 72 -6.92 -1.23 2.25
C GLU A 72 -6.40 -2.31 3.20
N ALA A 73 -6.35 -1.98 4.49
CA ALA A 73 -5.81 -2.83 5.52
C ALA A 73 -6.91 -3.67 6.17
N THR A 74 -6.70 -4.98 6.18
CA THR A 74 -7.42 -5.86 7.09
C THR A 74 -6.75 -5.79 8.45
N VAL A 75 -7.44 -5.22 9.43
CA VAL A 75 -6.94 -5.09 10.80
C VAL A 75 -7.43 -6.23 11.69
N GLY A 76 -6.58 -6.65 12.60
CA GLY A 76 -6.89 -7.62 13.65
C GLY A 76 -6.42 -7.12 15.00
N LEU A 77 -6.80 -7.84 16.05
CA LEU A 77 -6.34 -7.61 17.40
C LEU A 77 -5.05 -8.40 17.65
N GLY A 78 -4.06 -7.75 18.24
CA GLY A 78 -2.83 -8.34 18.73
C GLY A 78 -2.58 -7.96 20.18
N GLN A 79 -1.63 -8.64 20.80
CA GLN A 79 -1.12 -8.24 22.11
C GLN A 79 0.35 -7.86 21.96
N PHE A 80 0.71 -6.66 22.41
CA PHE A 80 2.08 -6.17 22.46
C PHE A 80 2.35 -5.59 23.85
N GLU A 81 3.39 -6.07 24.52
CA GLU A 81 3.76 -5.65 25.89
C GLU A 81 2.60 -5.71 26.90
N GLY A 82 1.76 -6.75 26.79
CA GLY A 82 0.61 -6.94 27.67
C GLY A 82 -0.62 -6.08 27.32
N LYS A 83 -0.51 -5.14 26.37
CA LYS A 83 -1.62 -4.29 25.91
C LYS A 83 -2.24 -4.83 24.62
N LEU A 84 -3.55 -4.65 24.48
CA LEU A 84 -4.26 -4.91 23.23
C LEU A 84 -3.88 -3.84 22.21
N THR A 85 -3.39 -4.25 21.05
CA THR A 85 -2.99 -3.35 19.96
C THR A 85 -3.66 -3.76 18.66
N LEU A 86 -3.93 -2.78 17.80
CA LEU A 86 -4.34 -3.07 16.43
C LEU A 86 -3.11 -3.47 15.61
N ARG A 87 -3.26 -4.54 14.83
CA ARG A 87 -2.22 -5.02 13.91
C ARG A 87 -2.81 -5.18 12.52
N ILE A 88 -1.99 -4.90 11.51
CA ILE A 88 -2.33 -5.28 10.14
C ILE A 88 -2.21 -6.80 10.03
N VAL A 89 -3.23 -7.41 9.43
CA VAL A 89 -3.31 -8.84 9.13
C VAL A 89 -3.07 -9.06 7.65
N ASP A 90 -3.65 -8.22 6.80
CA ASP A 90 -3.50 -8.31 5.35
C ASP A 90 -3.62 -6.92 4.70
N LEU A 91 -3.12 -6.77 3.48
CA LEU A 91 -3.17 -5.55 2.69
C LEU A 91 -3.70 -5.86 1.29
N SER A 92 -4.77 -5.19 0.89
CA SER A 92 -5.31 -5.24 -0.46
C SER A 92 -4.97 -3.93 -1.19
N PRO A 93 -4.36 -3.96 -2.39
CA PRO A 93 -4.05 -2.73 -3.11
C PRO A 93 -5.34 -1.97 -3.43
N VAL A 94 -5.38 -0.68 -3.12
CA VAL A 94 -6.47 0.19 -3.58
C VAL A 94 -6.17 0.49 -5.04
N ALA A 95 -7.10 0.15 -5.94
CA ALA A 95 -7.01 0.60 -7.32
C ALA A 95 -7.04 2.13 -7.32
N VAL A 96 -5.85 2.73 -7.42
CA VAL A 96 -5.74 4.14 -7.76
C VAL A 96 -6.25 4.19 -9.19
N GLN A 97 -7.49 4.63 -9.39
CA GLN A 97 -7.87 5.18 -10.68
C GLN A 97 -6.88 6.31 -10.91
N GLN A 98 -5.83 6.03 -11.68
CA GLN A 98 -5.08 7.09 -12.32
C GLN A 98 -6.14 7.86 -13.08
N SER A 99 -6.49 9.05 -12.59
CA SER A 99 -7.07 10.10 -13.40
C SER A 99 -6.03 10.41 -14.47
N GLY A 100 -5.95 9.53 -15.47
CA GLY A 100 -5.17 9.75 -16.66
C GLY A 100 -5.66 11.05 -17.23
N THR A 101 -4.79 12.04 -17.29
CA THR A 101 -4.98 13.21 -18.11
C THR A 101 -5.27 12.69 -19.52
N VAL A 102 -6.54 12.74 -19.92
CA VAL A 102 -6.95 12.50 -21.30
C VAL A 102 -6.39 13.68 -22.08
N THR A 103 -5.18 13.54 -22.64
CA THR A 103 -4.74 14.39 -23.74
C THR A 103 -5.49 13.91 -24.98
N SER A 104 -6.76 14.31 -25.07
CA SER A 104 -7.51 14.27 -26.32
C SER A 104 -6.94 15.36 -27.23
N GLY A 105 -6.08 14.94 -28.15
CA GLY A 105 -5.51 15.78 -29.19
C GLY A 105 -5.17 14.93 -30.41
N SER A 106 -6.20 14.60 -31.19
CA SER A 106 -6.09 14.02 -32.53
C SER A 106 -5.17 14.85 -33.44
N ALA A 107 -4.21 14.19 -34.07
CA ALA A 107 -3.68 14.56 -35.39
C ALA A 107 -3.20 13.25 -36.05
N ILE A 108 -4.08 12.62 -36.83
CA ILE A 108 -4.03 12.62 -38.30
C ILE A 108 -2.69 12.06 -38.81
N GLY A 109 -2.78 10.86 -39.36
CA GLY A 109 -1.66 10.13 -39.91
C GLY A 109 -0.98 10.88 -41.05
N ALA A 110 0.34 10.74 -41.10
CA ALA A 110 1.13 10.93 -42.30
C ALA A 110 1.95 9.66 -42.50
N THR A 111 1.46 8.79 -43.38
CA THR A 111 2.24 7.77 -44.07
C THR A 111 3.40 8.44 -44.81
N ALA A 112 4.64 8.17 -44.41
CA ALA A 112 5.82 8.44 -45.21
C ALA A 112 6.39 7.10 -45.68
N THR A 113 6.10 6.81 -46.95
CA THR A 113 6.60 5.70 -47.75
C THR A 113 8.13 5.67 -47.83
N LYS A 114 8.68 4.51 -47.51
CA LYS A 114 10.04 4.06 -47.87
C LYS A 114 10.08 3.77 -49.38
N PRO A 115 11.11 4.19 -50.13
CA PRO A 115 11.45 3.51 -51.37
C PRO A 115 12.73 2.70 -51.21
N GLU A 116 12.58 1.47 -51.67
CA GLU A 116 13.56 0.42 -51.82
C GLU A 116 14.48 0.70 -53.02
N LYS A 117 15.65 0.08 -52.96
CA LYS A 117 16.75 0.03 -53.92
C LYS A 117 16.33 -0.64 -55.24
N VAL A 118 16.65 -0.04 -56.40
CA VAL A 118 16.79 -0.76 -57.69
C VAL A 118 17.99 -0.22 -58.46
N ALA A 119 18.79 -1.16 -58.98
CA ALA A 119 19.98 -0.98 -59.78
C ALA A 119 19.67 -0.67 -61.25
N ALA A 120 20.57 0.09 -61.89
CA ALA A 120 21.04 -0.10 -63.26
C ALA A 120 22.39 0.62 -63.40
#